data_AF-A0A529HFG9-F1
#
_entry.id   AF-A0A529HFG9-F1
#
_cell.length_a   1.000
_cell.length_b   1.000
_cell.length_c   1.000
_cell.angle_alpha   90.00
_cell.angle_beta   90.00
_cell.angle_gamma   90.00
#
_symmetry.space_group_name_H-M   'P 1'
#
loop_
_entity.id
_entity.type
_entity.pdbx_description
1 polymer ?
#
loop_
_entity_poly.entity_id
_entity_poly.type
_entity_poly.pdbx_seq_one_letter_code
_entity_poly.pdbx_strand_id
1 'polypeptide(L)'
;GASTADGLAQVEVGENIFVAFATQPGNTTVDGAGDNSPFTTALLQNIEIPGLSISDMMIRVRNETEALTLGRQVPWDQSNLREQFYFTEQQVLDPTQLSASLSRILSDPVAKEKLQVELASNDLQTAVIIGGQTLRSVEI
;
A
#
# COMPACT_ATOMS: atom_id res chain seq x y z
N GLY A 1 -44.48 -12.00 -15.01
CA GLY A 1 -43.18 -12.32 -14.40
C GLY A 1 -42.14 -11.50 -15.11
N ALA A 2 -41.51 -10.56 -14.39
CA ALA A 2 -40.40 -9.77 -14.91
C ALA A 2 -39.13 -10.27 -14.21
N SER A 3 -38.20 -10.80 -15.00
CA SER A 3 -36.87 -11.17 -14.55
C SER A 3 -36.06 -9.89 -14.33
N THR A 4 -35.86 -9.53 -13.07
CA THR A 4 -34.88 -8.53 -12.63
C THR A 4 -33.50 -9.02 -13.07
N ALA A 5 -32.90 -8.35 -14.05
CA ALA A 5 -31.49 -8.54 -14.35
C ALA A 5 -30.70 -7.83 -13.24
N ASP A 6 -30.41 -8.57 -12.16
CA ASP A 6 -29.47 -8.17 -11.11
C ASP A 6 -28.06 -8.18 -11.71
N GLY A 7 -27.62 -7.04 -12.24
CA GLY A 7 -26.29 -6.89 -12.81
C GLY A 7 -25.89 -5.42 -12.94
N LEU A 8 -24.66 -5.10 -12.53
CA LEU A 8 -24.06 -3.77 -12.55
C LEU A 8 -24.11 -3.16 -13.97
N ALA A 9 -24.75 -2.00 -14.11
CA ALA A 9 -24.72 -1.21 -15.34
C ALA A 9 -23.41 -0.41 -15.43
N GLN A 10 -22.87 -0.28 -16.63
CA GLN A 10 -21.68 0.52 -16.91
C GLN A 10 -21.93 1.99 -16.51
N VAL A 11 -21.09 2.54 -15.61
CA VAL A 11 -21.18 3.94 -15.20
C VAL A 11 -20.42 4.79 -16.21
N GLU A 12 -21.09 5.82 -16.74
CA GLU A 12 -20.42 6.84 -17.55
C GLU A 12 -19.58 7.72 -16.63
N VAL A 13 -18.27 7.47 -16.62
CA VAL A 13 -17.30 8.14 -15.75
C VAL A 13 -16.90 9.49 -16.36
N GLY A 14 -17.07 10.58 -15.60
CA GLY A 14 -16.48 11.89 -15.91
C GLY A 14 -14.95 11.87 -15.96
N GLU A 15 -14.34 13.03 -16.28
CA GLU A 15 -12.87 13.13 -16.31
C GLU A 15 -12.25 12.89 -14.93
N ASN A 16 -11.10 12.20 -14.89
CA ASN A 16 -10.33 11.93 -13.68
C ASN A 16 -11.07 11.10 -12.60
N ILE A 17 -11.86 10.11 -13.03
CA ILE A 17 -12.53 9.16 -12.14
C ILE A 17 -11.96 7.75 -12.30
N PHE A 18 -11.87 7.04 -11.18
CA PHE A 18 -11.59 5.61 -11.11
C PHE A 18 -12.76 4.91 -10.42
N VAL A 19 -13.30 3.86 -11.04
CA VAL A 19 -14.37 3.03 -10.47
C VAL A 19 -13.88 1.61 -10.39
N ALA A 20 -13.89 1.05 -9.17
CA ALA A 20 -13.57 -0.35 -8.90
C ALA A 20 -14.83 -1.10 -8.52
N PHE A 21 -14.97 -2.32 -9.02
CA PHE A 21 -16.10 -3.19 -8.74
C PHE A 21 -15.60 -4.52 -8.20
N ALA A 22 -16.29 -5.03 -7.19
CA ALA A 22 -15.92 -6.28 -6.53
C ALA A 22 -16.07 -7.51 -7.45
N THR A 23 -16.99 -7.49 -8.42
CA THR A 23 -17.25 -8.62 -9.35
C THR A 23 -17.57 -8.10 -10.73
N GLN A 24 -17.26 -8.88 -11.77
CA GLN A 24 -17.70 -8.64 -13.14
C GLN A 24 -19.22 -8.47 -13.27
N PRO A 25 -19.70 -7.66 -14.25
CA PRO A 25 -21.13 -7.49 -14.51
C PRO A 25 -21.85 -8.82 -14.71
N GLY A 26 -23.03 -8.95 -14.10
CA GLY A 26 -23.86 -10.16 -14.19
C GLY A 26 -23.40 -11.33 -13.31
N ASN A 27 -22.40 -11.13 -12.44
CA ASN A 27 -21.95 -12.13 -11.48
C ASN A 27 -22.11 -11.62 -10.03
N THR A 28 -22.51 -12.49 -9.11
CA THR A 28 -22.73 -12.13 -7.70
C THR A 28 -21.45 -12.28 -6.88
N THR A 29 -21.27 -11.43 -5.86
CA THR A 29 -20.14 -11.55 -4.92
C THR A 29 -20.22 -12.86 -4.16
N VAL A 30 -19.06 -13.49 -3.94
CA VAL A 30 -18.96 -14.57 -2.95
C VAL A 30 -18.81 -13.90 -1.59
N ASP A 31 -19.73 -14.16 -0.68
CA ASP A 31 -19.56 -13.74 0.71
C ASP A 31 -18.31 -14.42 1.28
N GLY A 32 -17.44 -13.62 1.91
CA GLY A 32 -16.23 -14.12 2.53
C GLY A 32 -16.53 -14.99 3.75
N ALA A 33 -15.54 -15.74 4.22
CA ALA A 33 -15.66 -16.52 5.46
C ALA A 33 -15.46 -15.67 6.73
N GLY A 34 -15.30 -14.34 6.60
CA GLY A 34 -15.04 -13.41 7.70
C GLY A 34 -15.85 -12.12 7.55
N ASP A 35 -15.48 -11.08 8.32
CA ASP A 35 -16.26 -9.83 8.43
C ASP A 35 -16.32 -8.99 7.15
N ASN A 36 -15.38 -9.21 6.23
CA ASN A 36 -15.26 -8.47 4.97
C ASN A 36 -15.42 -9.39 3.76
N SER A 37 -15.93 -8.85 2.65
CA SER A 37 -15.91 -9.56 1.37
C SER A 37 -14.46 -9.82 0.92
N PRO A 38 -14.20 -10.83 0.06
CA PRO A 38 -12.86 -11.11 -0.44
C PRO A 38 -12.21 -9.90 -1.11
N PHE A 39 -12.98 -9.15 -1.89
CA PHE A 39 -12.53 -7.89 -2.49
C PHE A 39 -12.13 -6.84 -1.45
N THR A 40 -12.97 -6.60 -0.44
CA THR A 40 -12.70 -5.61 0.61
C THR A 40 -11.48 -6.02 1.43
N THR A 41 -11.33 -7.31 1.69
CA THR A 41 -10.17 -7.87 2.38
C THR A 41 -8.88 -7.57 1.61
N ALA A 42 -8.85 -7.86 0.31
CA ALA A 42 -7.70 -7.59 -0.54
C ALA A 42 -7.41 -6.09 -0.70
N LEU A 43 -8.46 -5.26 -0.80
CA LEU A 43 -8.32 -3.80 -0.88
C LEU A 43 -7.65 -3.25 0.38
N LEU A 44 -8.12 -3.63 1.57
CA LEU A 44 -7.56 -3.17 2.84
C LEU A 44 -6.10 -3.59 3.03
N GLN A 45 -5.69 -4.75 2.50
CA GLN A 45 -4.30 -5.21 2.56
C GLN A 45 -3.36 -4.35 1.69
N ASN A 46 -3.88 -3.69 0.65
CA ASN A 46 -3.05 -2.98 -0.33
C ASN A 46 -3.18 -1.46 -0.29
N ILE A 47 -4.28 -0.91 0.23
CA ILE A 47 -4.61 0.52 0.13
C ILE A 47 -3.64 1.44 0.88
N GLU A 48 -3.01 0.96 1.96
CA GLU A 48 -2.10 1.77 2.77
C GLU A 48 -0.62 1.66 2.34
N ILE A 49 -0.30 0.80 1.37
CA ILE A 49 1.09 0.57 0.94
C ILE A 49 1.67 1.85 0.33
N PRO A 50 2.71 2.46 0.93
CA PRO A 50 3.31 3.68 0.41
C PRO A 50 3.89 3.50 -0.99
N GLY A 51 3.63 4.44 -1.88
CA GLY A 51 4.15 4.44 -3.25
C GLY A 51 3.48 3.47 -4.21
N LEU A 52 2.41 2.78 -3.79
CA LEU A 52 1.67 1.91 -4.67
C LEU A 52 0.62 2.71 -5.45
N SER A 53 0.78 2.78 -6.78
CA SER A 53 -0.20 3.46 -7.63
C SER A 53 -1.54 2.72 -7.59
N ILE A 54 -2.66 3.42 -7.75
CA ILE A 54 -4.00 2.79 -7.78
C ILE A 54 -4.11 1.70 -8.86
N SER A 55 -3.45 1.88 -10.00
CA SER A 55 -3.42 0.89 -11.08
C SER A 55 -2.70 -0.39 -10.64
N ASP A 56 -1.52 -0.27 -10.02
CA ASP A 56 -0.76 -1.41 -9.52
C ASP A 56 -1.44 -2.07 -8.31
N MET A 57 -2.03 -1.25 -7.43
CA MET A 57 -2.84 -1.70 -6.30
C MET A 57 -3.98 -2.58 -6.79
N MET A 58 -4.72 -2.17 -7.83
CA MET A 58 -5.83 -2.94 -8.35
C MET A 58 -5.41 -4.23 -9.06
N ILE A 59 -4.18 -4.31 -9.60
CA ILE A 59 -3.60 -5.59 -10.05
C ILE A 59 -3.45 -6.55 -8.87
N ARG A 60 -2.92 -6.09 -7.72
CA ARG A 60 -2.77 -6.92 -6.52
C ARG A 60 -4.12 -7.35 -5.95
N VAL A 61 -5.05 -6.40 -5.82
CA VAL A 61 -6.41 -6.66 -5.32
C VAL A 61 -7.11 -7.72 -6.16
N ARG A 62 -6.98 -7.67 -7.49
CA ARG A 62 -7.51 -8.73 -8.38
C ARG A 62 -6.92 -10.09 -8.07
N ASN A 63 -5.59 -10.20 -8.06
CA ASN A 63 -4.90 -11.46 -7.85
C ASN A 63 -5.26 -12.09 -6.48
N GLU A 64 -5.33 -11.26 -5.45
CA GLU A 64 -5.69 -11.70 -4.10
C GLU A 64 -7.16 -12.10 -4.01
N THR A 65 -8.07 -11.33 -4.60
CA THR A 65 -9.50 -11.68 -4.62
C THR A 65 -9.74 -12.99 -5.36
N GLU A 66 -9.09 -13.19 -6.51
CA GLU A 66 -9.17 -14.44 -7.24
C GLU A 66 -8.62 -15.61 -6.41
N ALA A 67 -7.49 -15.42 -5.72
CA ALA A 67 -6.91 -16.44 -4.85
C ALA A 67 -7.85 -16.80 -3.68
N LEU A 68 -8.40 -15.79 -2.98
CA LEU A 68 -9.33 -15.98 -1.85
C LEU A 68 -10.64 -16.66 -2.27
N THR A 69 -11.06 -16.49 -3.51
CA THR A 69 -12.30 -17.05 -4.03
C THR A 69 -12.11 -18.29 -4.90
N LEU A 70 -10.87 -18.79 -5.05
CA LEU A 70 -10.53 -19.89 -5.95
C LEU A 70 -11.01 -19.62 -7.38
N GLY A 71 -10.84 -18.38 -7.85
CA GLY A 71 -11.22 -17.92 -9.19
C GLY A 71 -12.71 -17.67 -9.39
N ARG A 72 -13.56 -17.77 -8.35
CA ARG A 72 -15.01 -17.52 -8.47
C ARG A 72 -15.36 -16.04 -8.60
N GLN A 73 -14.47 -15.16 -8.16
CA GLN A 73 -14.67 -13.71 -8.21
C GLN A 73 -13.46 -13.05 -8.88
N VAL A 74 -13.75 -12.28 -9.93
CA VAL A 74 -12.77 -11.48 -10.66
C VAL A 74 -13.18 -10.01 -10.55
N PRO A 75 -12.45 -9.19 -9.78
CA PRO A 75 -12.69 -7.75 -9.74
C PRO A 75 -12.38 -7.08 -11.07
N TRP A 76 -13.07 -5.97 -11.36
CA TRP A 76 -12.82 -5.15 -12.54
C TRP A 76 -12.80 -3.68 -12.17
N ASP A 77 -12.15 -2.87 -12.99
CA ASP A 77 -12.11 -1.42 -12.85
C ASP A 77 -12.33 -0.71 -14.18
N GLN A 78 -12.74 0.55 -14.08
CA GLN A 78 -12.82 1.50 -15.17
C GLN A 78 -12.13 2.79 -14.73
N SER A 79 -11.25 3.32 -15.58
CA SER A 79 -10.42 4.47 -15.24
C SER A 79 -10.37 5.48 -16.38
N ASN A 80 -10.65 6.74 -16.04
CA ASN A 80 -10.37 7.93 -16.83
C ASN A 80 -9.30 8.80 -16.15
N LEU A 81 -8.48 8.22 -15.27
CA LEU A 81 -7.37 8.93 -14.64
C LEU A 81 -6.32 9.34 -15.68
N ARG A 82 -5.83 10.58 -15.57
CA ARG A 82 -4.80 11.13 -16.47
C ARG A 82 -3.41 11.15 -15.85
N GLU A 83 -3.32 10.91 -14.55
CA GLU A 83 -2.11 10.89 -13.75
C GLU A 83 -2.14 9.71 -12.77
N GLN A 84 -0.99 9.35 -12.23
CA GLN A 84 -0.89 8.29 -11.23
C GLN A 84 -1.42 8.82 -9.90
N PHE A 85 -2.41 8.10 -9.34
CA PHE A 85 -2.92 8.36 -8.01
C PHE A 85 -2.33 7.38 -7.00
N TYR A 86 -2.00 7.88 -5.81
CA TYR A 86 -1.48 7.12 -4.69
C TYR A 86 -2.32 7.43 -3.45
N PHE A 87 -2.77 6.39 -2.74
CA PHE A 87 -3.46 6.57 -1.46
C PHE A 87 -2.49 7.00 -0.37
N THR A 88 -1.30 6.41 -0.39
CA THR A 88 -0.19 6.76 0.50
C THR A 88 1.03 7.11 -0.35
N GLU A 89 1.50 8.36 -0.27
CA GLU A 89 2.72 8.78 -0.96
C GLU A 89 3.94 8.05 -0.37
N GLN A 90 4.86 7.61 -1.23
CA GLN A 90 6.16 7.19 -0.76
C GLN A 90 6.93 8.43 -0.33
N GLN A 91 7.28 8.50 0.96
CA GLN A 91 8.17 9.55 1.44
C GLN A 91 9.52 9.42 0.73
N VAL A 92 9.78 10.33 -0.20
CA VAL A 92 11.13 10.55 -0.72
C VAL A 92 11.87 11.33 0.36
N LEU A 93 12.68 10.62 1.15
CA LEU A 93 13.55 11.26 2.13
C LEU A 93 14.63 12.03 1.38
N ASP A 94 14.60 13.36 1.44
CA ASP A 94 15.71 14.20 0.97
C ASP A 94 16.94 13.93 1.87
N PRO A 95 18.07 13.44 1.32
CA PRO A 95 19.29 13.19 2.11
C PRO A 95 19.78 14.41 2.89
N THR A 96 19.54 15.62 2.37
CA THR A 96 19.91 16.89 3.02
C THR A 96 19.03 17.15 4.24
N GLN A 97 17.72 16.93 4.12
CA GLN A 97 16.80 17.08 5.24
C GLN A 97 17.01 15.99 6.29
N LEU A 98 17.30 14.76 5.87
CA LEU A 98 17.62 13.65 6.77
C LEU A 98 18.89 13.95 7.57
N SER A 99 19.98 14.36 6.91
CA SER A 99 21.25 14.69 7.59
C SER A 99 21.12 15.89 8.53
N ALA A 100 20.37 16.93 8.15
CA ALA A 100 20.09 18.07 9.01
C ALA A 100 19.24 17.67 10.24
N SER A 101 18.24 16.80 10.04
CA SER A 101 17.41 16.29 11.13
C SER A 101 18.19 15.40 12.09
N LEU A 102 19.02 14.48 11.55
CA LEU A 102 19.91 13.65 12.35
C LEU A 102 20.91 14.50 13.14
N SER A 103 21.49 15.52 12.53
CA SER A 103 22.42 16.45 13.20
C SER A 103 21.73 17.18 14.37
N ARG A 104 20.48 17.62 14.19
CA ARG A 104 19.68 18.25 15.25
C ARG A 104 19.39 17.26 16.38
N ILE A 105 18.97 16.03 16.06
CA ILE A 105 18.68 14.97 17.04
C ILE A 105 19.94 14.61 17.83
N LEU A 106 21.08 14.45 17.16
CA LEU A 106 22.35 14.10 17.80
C LEU A 106 22.92 15.22 18.68
N SER A 107 22.51 16.48 18.44
CA SER A 107 22.92 17.65 19.23
C SER A 107 22.10 17.83 20.51
N ASP A 108 20.89 17.29 20.58
CA ASP A 108 20.06 17.27 21.79
C ASP A 108 20.33 15.97 22.58
N PRO A 109 20.84 16.05 23.82
CA PRO A 109 21.16 14.85 24.61
C PRO A 109 19.97 13.91 24.83
N VAL A 110 18.77 14.45 25.04
CA VAL A 110 17.57 13.65 25.32
C VAL A 110 17.06 13.01 24.02
N ALA A 111 17.05 13.75 22.92
CA ALA A 111 16.65 13.21 21.62
C ALA A 111 17.63 12.13 21.13
N LYS A 112 18.93 12.35 21.36
CA LYS A 112 19.99 11.37 21.08
C LYS A 112 19.78 10.07 21.86
N GLU A 113 19.51 10.15 23.16
CA GLU A 113 19.27 8.97 23.99
C GLU A 113 18.04 8.19 23.50
N LYS A 114 16.94 8.88 23.17
CA LYS A 114 15.75 8.25 22.58
C LYS A 114 16.06 7.56 21.25
N LEU A 115 16.80 8.22 20.36
CA LEU A 115 17.22 7.63 19.09
C LEU A 115 18.10 6.39 19.31
N GLN A 116 19.00 6.41 20.29
CA GLN A 116 19.84 5.25 20.64
C GLN A 116 19.01 4.06 21.12
N VAL A 117 17.97 4.31 21.93
CA VAL A 117 17.04 3.25 22.38
C VAL A 117 16.28 2.66 21.19
N GLU A 118 15.77 3.50 20.29
CA GLU A 118 15.03 3.05 19.10
C GLU A 118 15.92 2.23 18.15
N LEU A 119 17.15 2.71 17.90
CA LEU A 119 18.15 2.02 17.10
C LEU A 119 18.65 0.72 17.74
N ALA A 120 18.54 0.62 19.07
CA ALA A 120 18.82 -0.59 19.82
C ALA A 120 17.63 -1.56 19.83
N SER A 121 16.58 -1.37 19.03
CA SER A 121 15.57 -2.40 18.76
C SER A 121 16.14 -3.53 17.88
N ASN A 122 15.67 -4.76 18.06
CA ASN A 122 16.19 -5.93 17.30
C ASN A 122 16.19 -5.71 15.78
N ASP A 123 15.16 -5.04 15.26
CA ASP A 123 14.98 -4.82 13.82
C ASP A 123 16.06 -3.89 13.22
N LEU A 124 16.63 -2.99 14.02
CA LEU A 124 17.62 -1.99 13.59
C LEU A 124 19.03 -2.24 14.13
N GLN A 125 19.18 -3.02 15.21
CA GLN A 125 20.46 -3.35 15.83
C GLN A 125 21.47 -3.90 14.80
N THR A 126 21.04 -4.85 13.97
CA THR A 126 21.91 -5.47 12.97
C THR A 126 22.41 -4.46 11.95
N ALA A 127 21.53 -3.59 11.45
CA ALA A 127 21.90 -2.54 10.49
C ALA A 127 22.90 -1.55 11.08
N VAL A 128 22.70 -1.15 12.34
CA VAL A 128 23.58 -0.19 13.05
C VAL A 128 24.97 -0.78 13.29
N ILE A 129 25.06 -2.05 13.72
CA ILE A 129 26.34 -2.72 13.97
C ILE A 129 27.14 -2.87 12.68
N ILE A 130 26.50 -3.33 11.59
CA ILE A 130 27.15 -3.50 10.28
C ILE A 130 27.59 -2.15 9.72
N GLY A 131 26.72 -1.13 9.78
CA GLY A 131 27.03 0.23 9.35
C GLY A 131 28.20 0.83 10.14
N GLY A 132 28.22 0.65 11.46
CA GLY A 132 29.32 1.14 12.31
C GLY A 132 30.66 0.44 12.04
N GLN A 133 30.65 -0.87 11.74
CA GLN A 133 31.86 -1.62 11.40
C GLN A 133 32.42 -1.20 10.04
N THR A 134 31.55 -1.03 9.04
CA THR A 134 31.95 -0.62 7.68
C THR A 134 32.56 0.79 7.66
N LEU A 135 32.00 1.74 8.42
CA LEU A 135 32.58 3.08 8.53
C LEU A 135 34.00 3.09 9.13
N ARG A 136 34.25 2.26 10.16
CA ARG A 136 35.58 2.15 10.78
C ARG A 136 36.65 1.54 9.86
N SER A 137 36.25 0.72 8.89
CA SER A 137 37.18 0.08 7.94
C SER A 137 37.59 0.97 6.77
N VAL A 138 36.89 2.09 6.54
CA VAL A 138 37.18 3.03 5.44
C VAL A 138 38.18 4.13 5.85
N GLU A 139 38.45 4.30 7.15
CA GLU A 139 39.41 5.28 7.69
C GLU A 139 40.89 4.79 7.72
N ILE A 140 41.27 3.76 6.95
CA ILE A 140 42.65 3.22 6.87
C ILE A 140 43.21 3.34 5.47
#